data_AF-A0A955EDT3-F1
#
_entry.id   AF-A0A955EDT3-F1
#
_cell.length_a   1.000
_cell.length_b   1.000
_cell.length_c   1.000
_cell.angle_alpha   90.00
_cell.angle_beta   90.00
_cell.angle_gamma   90.00
#
_symmetry.space_group_name_H-M   'P 1'
#
loop_
_entity.id
_entity.type
_entity.pdbx_description
1 polymer ?
#
loop_
_entity_poly.entity_id
_entity_poly.type
_entity_poly.pdbx_seq_one_letter_code
_entity_poly.pdbx_strand_id
1 'polypeptide(L)' 'MENVANYINNAYLELQRVEWPHKDEAIRLTTYVIGVSVGVGIFLGSLDYTFQLLITTVINY' A
#
# COMPACT_ATOMS: atom_id res chain seq x y z
N MET A 1 -24.52 -24.39 18.86
CA MET A 1 -23.26 -23.75 18.41
C MET A 1 -23.16 -24.05 16.94
N GLU A 2 -23.11 -23.04 16.08
CA GLU A 2 -22.78 -23.30 14.67
C GLU A 2 -21.39 -23.95 14.64
N ASN A 3 -21.29 -25.09 13.96
CA ASN A 3 -20.00 -25.72 13.73
C ASN A 3 -19.15 -24.77 12.87
N VAL A 4 -17.85 -24.64 13.15
CA VAL A 4 -16.92 -23.76 12.42
C VAL A 4 -17.00 -23.97 10.89
N ALA A 5 -17.25 -25.20 10.45
CA ALA A 5 -17.46 -25.54 9.05
C ALA A 5 -18.67 -24.80 8.42
N ASN A 6 -19.77 -24.66 9.15
CA ASN A 6 -20.96 -23.94 8.68
C ASN A 6 -20.71 -22.44 8.61
N TYR A 7 -19.99 -21.87 9.59
CA TYR A 7 -19.62 -20.46 9.60
C TYR A 7 -18.76 -20.08 8.38
N ILE A 8 -17.73 -20.87 8.07
CA ILE A 8 -16.87 -20.65 6.89
C ILE A 8 -17.68 -20.77 5.59
N ASN A 9 -18.59 -21.75 5.52
CA ASN A 9 -19.42 -21.93 4.33
C ASN A 9 -20.36 -20.73 4.10
N ASN A 10 -20.98 -20.23 5.17
CA ASN A 10 -21.83 -19.04 5.11
C ASN A 10 -21.02 -17.79 4.71
N ALA A 11 -19.82 -17.59 5.28
CA ALA A 11 -18.93 -16.48 4.94
C ALA A 11 -18.48 -16.52 3.47
N TYR A 12 -18.20 -17.71 2.92
CA TYR A 12 -17.86 -17.87 1.51
C TYR A 12 -19.02 -17.49 0.58
N LEU A 13 -20.25 -17.93 0.92
CA LEU A 13 -21.45 -17.57 0.16
C LEU A 13 -21.74 -16.06 0.20
N GLU A 14 -21.38 -15.38 1.28
CA GLU A 14 -21.49 -13.92 1.40
C GLU A 14 -20.43 -13.20 0.58
N LEU A 15 -19.17 -13.65 0.61
CA LEU A 15 -18.08 -13.11 -0.22
C LEU A 15 -18.37 -13.22 -1.73
N GLN A 16 -19.10 -14.25 -2.15
CA GLN A 16 -19.54 -14.39 -3.54
C GLN A 16 -20.58 -13.34 -3.97
N ARG A 17 -21.32 -12.75 -3.02
CA ARG A 17 -22.31 -11.70 -3.30
C ARG A 17 -21.71 -10.30 -3.28
N VAL A 18 -20.47 -10.15 -2.84
CA VAL A 18 -19.77 -8.87 -2.81
C VAL A 18 -19.51 -8.41 -4.24
N GLU A 19 -19.89 -7.18 -4.54
CA GLU A 19 -19.55 -6.52 -5.79
C GLU A 19 -18.08 -6.08 -5.76
N TRP A 20 -17.20 -6.91 -6.31
CA TRP A 20 -15.79 -6.58 -6.46
C TRP A 20 -15.59 -5.57 -7.59
N PRO A 21 -14.59 -4.68 -7.49
CA PRO A 21 -14.29 -3.73 -8.55
C PRO A 21 -13.96 -4.44 -9.85
N HIS A 22 -14.31 -3.80 -10.98
CA HIS A 22 -13.92 -4.32 -12.29
C HIS A 22 -12.38 -4.39 -12.40
N LYS A 23 -11.86 -5.35 -13.17
CA LYS A 23 -10.41 -5.57 -13.30
C LYS A 23 -9.67 -4.28 -13.69
N ASP A 24 -10.26 -3.50 -14.59
CA ASP A 24 -9.66 -2.24 -15.05
C ASP A 24 -9.61 -1.18 -13.96
N GLU A 25 -10.64 -1.11 -13.10
CA GLU A 25 -10.67 -0.18 -11.98
C GLU A 25 -9.63 -0.54 -10.92
N ALA A 26 -9.53 -1.83 -10.59
CA ALA A 26 -8.50 -2.31 -9.67
C ALA A 26 -7.10 -1.96 -10.18
N ILE A 27 -6.80 -2.24 -11.45
CA ILE A 27 -5.50 -1.91 -12.07
C ILE A 27 -5.25 -0.40 -12.05
N ARG A 28 -6.25 0.41 -12.39
CA ARG A 28 -6.12 1.88 -12.40
C ARG A 28 -5.80 2.40 -11.00
N LEU A 29 -6.52 1.94 -9.98
CA LEU A 29 -6.30 2.32 -8.59
C LEU A 29 -4.91 1.88 -8.09
N THR A 30 -4.50 0.65 -8.37
CA THR A 30 -3.14 0.18 -8.01
C THR A 30 -2.06 1.00 -8.70
N THR A 31 -2.26 1.40 -9.96
CA THR A 31 -1.30 2.24 -10.70
C THR A 31 -1.13 3.61 -10.04
N TYR A 32 -2.22 4.23 -9.57
CA TYR A 32 -2.12 5.48 -8.80
C TYR A 32 -1.32 5.30 -7.51
N VAL A 33 -1.58 4.23 -6.75
CA VAL A 33 -0.83 3.94 -5.52
C VAL A 33 0.65 3.78 -5.80
N ILE A 34 1.02 3.00 -6.84
CA ILE A 34 2.42 2.82 -7.24
C ILE A 34 3.06 4.18 -7.58
N GLY A 35 2.37 5.01 -8.37
CA GLY A 35 2.87 6.34 -8.74
C GLY A 35 3.14 7.23 -7.52
N VAL A 36 2.20 7.26 -6.56
CA VAL A 36 2.36 8.03 -5.33
C VAL A 36 3.49 7.45 -4.46
N SER A 37 3.56 6.13 -4.29
CA SER A 37 4.62 5.48 -3.52
C SER A 37 6.02 5.76 -4.07
N VAL A 38 6.19 5.73 -5.40
CA VAL A 38 7.45 6.10 -6.05
C VAL A 38 7.76 7.58 -5.82
N GLY A 39 6.77 8.46 -6.00
CA GLY A 39 6.95 9.91 -5.77
C GLY A 39 7.38 10.23 -4.33
N VAL A 40 6.71 9.62 -3.35
CA VAL A 40 7.07 9.76 -1.92
C VAL A 40 8.45 9.17 -1.65
N GLY A 41 8.78 8.01 -2.22
CA GLY A 41 10.09 7.38 -2.06
C GLY A 41 11.24 8.26 -2.56
N ILE A 42 11.07 8.88 -3.73
CA ILE A 42 12.05 9.84 -4.28
C ILE A 42 12.16 11.07 -3.36
N PHE A 43 11.03 11.61 -2.91
CA PHE A 43 11.01 12.79 -2.04
C PHE A 43 11.74 12.52 -0.73
N LEU A 44 11.38 11.47 -0.01
CA LEU A 44 12.02 11.09 1.25
C LEU A 44 13.50 10.77 1.04
N GLY A 45 13.86 9.97 0.03
CA GLY A 45 15.25 9.66 -0.27
C GLY A 45 16.10 10.89 -0.60
N SER A 46 15.53 11.88 -1.29
CA SER A 46 16.22 13.15 -1.56
C SER A 46 16.46 13.97 -0.28
N LEU A 47 15.49 13.97 0.63
CA LEU A 47 15.61 14.62 1.93
C LEU A 47 16.67 13.93 2.78
N ASP A 48 16.66 12.60 2.85
CA ASP A 48 17.64 11.81 3.58
C ASP A 48 19.07 12.11 3.10
N TYR A 49 19.29 12.15 1.79
CA TYR A 49 20.59 12.50 1.21
C TYR A 49 21.02 13.92 1.56
N THR A 50 20.09 14.88 1.47
CA THR A 50 20.35 16.28 1.79
C THR A 50 20.72 16.44 3.26
N PHE A 51 19.97 15.82 4.16
CA PHE A 51 20.27 15.86 5.59
C PHE A 51 21.59 15.17 5.93
N GLN A 52 21.90 14.04 5.30
CA GLN A 52 23.19 13.36 5.47
C GLN A 52 24.36 14.29 5.11
N LEU A 53 24.27 14.99 3.97
CA LEU A 53 25.30 15.92 3.52
C LEU A 53 25.48 17.08 4.50
N LEU A 54 24.36 17.68 4.94
CA LEU A 54 24.36 18.79 5.90
C LEU A 54 24.98 18.37 7.24
N ILE A 55 24.54 17.24 7.79
CA ILE A 55 25.06 16.73 9.08
C ILE A 55 26.55 16.41 8.96
N THR A 56 26.98 15.75 7.88
CA THR A 56 28.40 15.42 7.66
C THR A 56 29.25 16.69 7.58
N THR A 57 28.76 17.73 6.88
CA THR A 57 29.46 19.01 6.77
C THR A 57 29.57 19.72 8.11
N VAL A 58 28.51 19.69 8.93
CA VAL A 58 28.50 20.32 10.26
C VAL A 58 29.37 19.57 11.27
N ILE A 59 29.41 18.23 11.23
CA ILE A 59 30.24 17.43 12.15
C ILE A 59 31.73 17.49 11.79
N ASN A 60 32.05 17.58 10.51
CA ASN A 60 33.44 17.56 10.01
C ASN A 60 34.08 18.96 10.00
N TYR A 61 33.39 19.97 10.53
CA TYR A 61 33.85 21.34 10.74
C TYR A 61 33.96 21.63 12.23
#